data_AF-A0A7Y2DRI6-F1
#
_entry.id   AF-A0A7Y2DRI6-F1
#
_cell.length_a   1.000
_cell.length_b   1.000
_cell.length_c   1.000
_cell.angle_alpha   90.00
_cell.angle_beta   90.00
_cell.angle_gamma   90.00
#
_symmetry.space_group_name_H-M   'P 1'
#
loop_
_entity.id
_entity.type
_entity.pdbx_description
1 polymer ?
#
loop_
_entity_poly.entity_id
_entity_poly.type
_entity_poly.pdbx_seq_one_letter_code
_entity_poly.pdbx_strand_id
1 'polypeptide(L)'
;MKKVGILVGRETTFPAAIIESINENGKGKVIAEMVKFGGIRLDEDKKYDVIIDRISHEVPYYRGTLKRLALEGTHIINNPFWWSADDKFFNFALASKLGVAIPKTVLLPQHSYIDDIN
;
A
#
# COMPACT_ATOMS: atom_id res chain seq x y z
N MET A 1 17.62 -3.17 16.30
CA MET A 1 16.56 -4.16 16.00
C MET A 1 15.68 -3.58 14.91
N LYS A 2 15.36 -4.34 13.85
CA LYS A 2 14.52 -3.85 12.75
C LYS A 2 13.04 -4.02 13.08
N LYS A 3 12.22 -3.06 12.67
CA LYS A 3 10.79 -3.04 13.01
C LYS A 3 9.89 -3.05 11.77
N VAL A 4 8.97 -4.00 11.75
CA VAL A 4 7.95 -4.16 10.70
C VAL A 4 6.58 -3.80 11.27
N GLY A 5 5.89 -2.86 10.63
CA GLY A 5 4.53 -2.48 10.98
C GLY A 5 3.53 -3.19 10.08
N ILE A 6 2.47 -3.74 10.66
CA ILE A 6 1.33 -4.32 9.92
C ILE A 6 0.13 -3.37 10.03
N LEU A 7 -0.24 -2.74 8.92
CA LEU A 7 -1.36 -1.81 8.82
C LEU A 7 -2.51 -2.46 8.03
N VAL A 8 -3.63 -2.72 8.71
CA VAL A 8 -4.76 -3.47 8.16
C VAL A 8 -6.09 -2.83 8.53
N GLY A 9 -7.14 -3.20 7.78
CA GLY A 9 -8.52 -2.87 8.10
C GLY A 9 -9.16 -3.91 9.04
N ARG A 10 -10.23 -4.56 8.57
CA ARG A 10 -11.01 -5.56 9.34
C ARG A 10 -10.48 -7.00 9.22
N GLU A 11 -9.30 -7.21 8.65
CA GLU A 11 -8.69 -8.53 8.52
C GLU A 11 -8.35 -9.10 9.90
N THR A 12 -8.66 -10.38 10.16
CA THR A 12 -8.45 -11.00 11.48
C THR A 12 -7.43 -12.14 11.48
N THR A 13 -7.33 -12.92 10.40
CA THR A 13 -6.44 -14.09 10.33
C THR A 13 -5.05 -13.76 9.81
N PHE A 14 -4.96 -12.98 8.72
CA PHE A 14 -3.70 -12.57 8.12
C PHE A 14 -2.74 -11.82 9.07
N PRO A 15 -3.20 -10.78 9.82
CA PRO A 15 -2.28 -9.96 10.61
C PRO A 15 -1.58 -10.75 11.71
N ALA A 16 -2.29 -11.63 12.40
CA ALA A 16 -1.72 -12.48 13.44
C ALA A 16 -0.67 -13.45 12.85
N ALA A 17 -1.03 -14.16 11.78
CA ALA A 17 -0.17 -15.13 11.15
C ALA A 17 1.14 -14.52 10.61
N ILE A 18 1.07 -13.34 9.97
CA ILE A 18 2.27 -12.71 9.43
C ILE A 18 3.17 -12.12 10.53
N ILE A 19 2.59 -11.59 11.62
CA ILE A 19 3.36 -11.11 12.76
C ILE A 19 4.13 -12.27 13.40
N GLU A 20 3.46 -13.39 13.67
CA GLU A 20 4.07 -14.59 14.22
C GLU A 20 5.21 -15.09 13.33
N SER A 21 4.94 -15.27 12.04
CA SER A 21 5.94 -15.71 11.06
C SER A 21 7.17 -14.79 11.01
N ILE A 22 7.00 -13.46 10.98
CA ILE A 22 8.13 -12.52 10.96
C ILE A 22 8.94 -12.61 12.26
N ASN A 23 8.28 -12.71 13.41
CA ASN A 23 8.94 -12.76 14.71
C ASN A 23 9.76 -14.06 14.87
N GLU A 24 9.19 -15.19 14.48
CA GLU A 24 9.87 -16.49 14.50
C GLU A 24 11.09 -16.50 13.58
N ASN A 25 10.94 -16.07 12.33
CA ASN A 25 12.03 -16.02 11.36
C ASN A 25 13.06 -14.94 11.70
N GLY A 26 12.62 -13.85 12.33
CA GLY A 26 13.45 -12.73 12.74
C GLY A 26 14.40 -13.05 13.88
N LYS A 27 14.13 -14.10 14.67
CA LYS A 27 14.99 -14.57 15.78
C LYS A 27 15.45 -13.42 16.69
N GLY A 28 14.54 -12.49 17.00
CA GLY A 28 14.80 -11.29 17.81
C GLY A 28 15.58 -10.16 17.14
N LYS A 29 16.08 -10.33 15.91
CA LYS A 29 16.73 -9.26 15.13
C LYS A 29 15.71 -8.37 14.41
N VAL A 30 14.56 -8.97 14.05
CA VAL A 30 13.40 -8.32 13.44
C VAL A 30 12.19 -8.57 14.32
N ILE A 31 11.39 -7.54 14.54
CA ILE A 31 10.09 -7.64 15.20
C ILE A 31 8.98 -7.10 14.30
N ALA A 32 7.81 -7.71 14.37
CA ALA A 32 6.58 -7.27 13.72
C ALA A 32 5.51 -6.95 14.77
N GLU A 33 4.75 -5.89 14.52
CA GLU A 33 3.60 -5.51 15.34
C GLU A 33 2.52 -4.80 14.52
N MET A 34 1.32 -4.73 15.10
CA MET A 34 0.24 -3.92 14.55
C MET A 34 0.58 -2.44 14.62
N VAL A 35 0.42 -1.75 13.50
CA VAL A 35 0.59 -0.30 13.45
C VAL A 35 -0.61 0.38 14.12
N LYS A 36 -0.32 1.38 14.96
CA LYS A 36 -1.31 2.33 15.46
C LYS A 36 -0.88 3.73 15.09
N PHE A 37 -1.72 4.43 14.34
CA PHE A 37 -1.51 5.84 14.00
C PHE A 37 -2.50 6.72 14.76
N GLY A 38 -1.97 7.73 15.44
CA GLY A 38 -2.69 8.98 15.73
C GLY A 38 -2.23 10.05 14.74
N GLY A 39 -2.52 11.32 15.00
CA GLY A 39 -1.99 12.41 14.17
C GLY A 39 -0.46 12.30 14.00
N ILE A 40 0.02 12.43 12.75
CA ILE A 40 1.45 12.42 12.46
C ILE A 40 1.95 13.85 12.32
N ARG A 41 3.16 14.12 12.82
CA ARG A 41 3.83 15.39 12.55
C ARG A 41 4.73 15.28 11.32
N LEU A 42 4.99 16.43 10.70
CA LEU A 42 5.88 16.50 9.55
C LEU A 42 7.32 16.12 9.91
N ASP A 43 7.75 16.40 11.14
CA ASP A 43 9.10 16.25 11.68
C ASP A 43 9.28 15.07 12.65
N GLU A 44 8.30 14.15 12.72
CA GLU A 44 8.35 13.01 13.63
C GLU A 44 9.33 11.91 13.17
N ASP A 45 10.15 11.41 14.08
CA ASP A 45 11.16 10.38 13.78
C ASP A 45 10.59 9.09 13.16
N LYS A 46 11.44 8.40 12.39
CA LYS A 46 11.13 7.11 11.78
C LYS A 46 10.86 6.04 12.83
N LYS A 47 9.64 5.49 12.85
CA LYS A 47 9.22 4.42 13.79
C LYS A 47 9.40 3.00 13.26
N TYR A 48 9.33 2.81 11.95
CA TYR A 48 9.35 1.49 11.30
C TYR A 48 10.42 1.48 10.21
N ASP A 49 11.06 0.34 10.00
CA ASP A 49 11.93 0.14 8.83
C ASP A 49 11.10 -0.32 7.62
N VAL A 50 10.06 -1.13 7.88
CA VAL A 50 9.12 -1.61 6.87
C VAL A 50 7.69 -1.47 7.38
N ILE A 51 6.74 -1.11 6.52
CA ILE A 51 5.31 -1.25 6.79
C ILE A 51 4.67 -2.08 5.68
N ILE A 52 3.89 -3.09 6.07
CA ILE A 52 2.99 -3.83 5.19
C ILE A 52 1.62 -3.18 5.29
N ASP A 53 1.20 -2.53 4.21
CA ASP A 53 -0.06 -1.82 4.05
C ASP A 53 -1.10 -2.65 3.33
N ARG A 54 -2.26 -2.77 3.97
CA ARG A 54 -3.42 -3.51 3.47
C ARG A 54 -4.69 -2.66 3.42
N ILE A 55 -4.62 -1.34 3.66
CA ILE A 55 -5.84 -0.51 3.84
C ILE A 55 -5.72 0.92 3.31
N SER A 56 -4.53 1.42 2.95
CA SER A 56 -4.39 2.82 2.53
C SER A 56 -5.07 3.18 1.19
N HIS A 57 -5.56 2.20 0.43
CA HIS A 57 -6.47 2.47 -0.69
C HIS A 57 -7.77 3.10 -0.26
N GLU A 58 -8.33 2.64 0.85
CA GLU A 58 -9.68 3.04 1.24
C GLU A 58 -9.66 4.32 2.07
N VAL A 59 -8.55 4.60 2.75
CA VAL A 59 -8.46 5.68 3.73
C VAL A 59 -7.41 6.73 3.32
N PRO A 60 -7.83 7.91 2.85
CA PRO A 60 -6.91 8.98 2.40
C PRO A 60 -5.87 9.38 3.45
N TYR A 61 -6.25 9.39 4.73
CA TYR A 61 -5.35 9.69 5.83
C TYR A 61 -4.16 8.72 5.88
N TYR A 62 -4.39 7.41 5.81
CA TYR A 62 -3.30 6.44 5.80
C TYR A 62 -2.42 6.58 4.56
N ARG A 63 -3.00 6.89 3.40
CA ARG A 63 -2.22 7.14 2.18
C ARG A 63 -1.24 8.31 2.37
N GLY A 64 -1.69 9.41 2.92
CA GLY A 64 -0.84 10.57 3.25
C GLY A 64 0.25 10.19 4.25
N THR A 65 -0.12 9.49 5.32
CA THR A 65 0.80 9.00 6.34
C THR A 65 1.89 8.10 5.77
N LEU A 66 1.54 7.10 4.95
CA LEU A 66 2.52 6.18 4.38
C LEU A 66 3.45 6.84 3.37
N LYS A 67 2.97 7.79 2.55
CA LYS A 67 3.82 8.59 1.67
C LYS A 67 4.83 9.41 2.46
N ARG A 68 4.39 10.02 3.57
CA ARG A 68 5.28 10.75 4.48
C ARG A 68 6.32 9.81 5.10
N LEU A 69 5.92 8.64 5.59
CA LEU A 69 6.87 7.69 6.20
C LEU A 69 7.86 7.14 5.17
N ALA A 70 7.42 6.96 3.92
CA ALA A 70 8.30 6.60 2.81
C ALA A 70 9.36 7.67 2.53
N LEU A 71 8.99 8.96 2.62
CA LEU A 71 9.92 10.08 2.50
C LEU A 71 11.02 10.03 3.57
N GLU A 72 10.68 9.62 4.80
CA GLU A 72 11.61 9.44 5.93
C GLU A 72 12.37 8.10 5.90
N GLY A 73 12.32 7.37 4.79
CA GLY A 73 13.07 6.13 4.60
C GLY A 73 12.45 4.86 5.20
N THR A 74 11.15 4.89 5.53
CA THR A 74 10.40 3.66 5.78
C THR A 74 10.09 2.96 4.46
N HIS A 75 10.41 1.69 4.31
CA HIS A 75 9.98 0.93 3.14
C HIS A 75 8.51 0.53 3.29
N ILE A 76 7.68 0.76 2.29
CA ILE A 76 6.24 0.47 2.37
C ILE A 76 5.87 -0.55 1.29
N ILE A 77 5.16 -1.60 1.70
CA ILE A 77 4.68 -2.68 0.83
C ILE A 77 3.15 -2.71 0.90
N ASN A 78 2.40 -2.44 -0.16
CA ASN A 78 2.89 -2.00 -1.47
C ASN A 78 3.32 -0.53 -1.45
N ASN A 79 4.13 -0.14 -2.44
CA ASN A 79 4.60 1.22 -2.57
C ASN A 79 3.39 2.21 -2.62
N PRO A 80 3.29 3.21 -1.73
CA PRO A 80 2.11 4.04 -1.57
C PRO A 80 1.91 5.04 -2.72
N PHE A 81 2.89 5.15 -3.62
CA PHE A 81 2.81 5.94 -4.85
C PHE A 81 2.20 5.15 -6.02
N TRP A 82 2.11 3.83 -5.92
CA TRP A 82 1.55 2.98 -6.97
C TRP A 82 0.03 2.99 -7.02
N TRP A 83 -0.66 3.51 -5.99
CA TRP A 83 -2.12 3.47 -5.97
C TRP A 83 -2.78 4.28 -7.08
N SER A 84 -2.12 5.33 -7.56
CA SER A 84 -2.57 6.08 -8.74
C SER A 84 -2.30 5.35 -10.06
N ALA A 85 -1.58 4.23 -10.03
CA ALA A 85 -1.28 3.40 -11.20
C ALA A 85 -2.21 2.18 -11.33
N ASP A 86 -3.17 1.99 -10.43
CA ASP A 86 -4.22 0.98 -10.59
C ASP A 86 -5.24 1.43 -11.63
N ASP A 87 -4.81 1.35 -12.90
CA ASP A 87 -5.64 1.56 -14.07
C ASP A 87 -5.92 0.21 -14.71
N LYS A 88 -7.19 -0.21 -14.68
CA LYS A 88 -7.63 -1.51 -15.21
C LYS A 88 -7.24 -1.67 -16.68
N PHE A 89 -7.38 -0.61 -17.48
CA PHE A 89 -7.08 -0.68 -18.90
C PHE A 89 -5.59 -0.87 -19.13
N PHE A 90 -4.74 -0.11 -18.43
CA PHE A 90 -3.29 -0.30 -18.44
C PHE A 90 -2.90 -1.71 -18.00
N ASN A 91 -3.48 -2.22 -16.90
CA ASN A 91 -3.17 -3.55 -16.38
C ASN A 91 -3.49 -4.65 -17.41
N PHE A 92 -4.63 -4.57 -18.10
CA PHE A 92 -4.95 -5.49 -19.20
C PHE A 92 -4.02 -5.32 -20.41
N ALA A 93 -3.68 -4.08 -20.79
CA ALA A 93 -2.74 -3.82 -21.87
C ALA A 93 -1.34 -4.40 -21.57
N LEU A 94 -0.86 -4.26 -20.33
CA LEU A 94 0.39 -4.84 -19.85
C LEU A 94 0.33 -6.38 -19.87
N ALA A 95 -0.72 -6.96 -19.31
CA ALA A 95 -0.92 -8.41 -19.30
C ALA A 95 -0.92 -9.00 -20.71
N SER A 96 -1.61 -8.37 -21.66
CA SER A 96 -1.60 -8.75 -23.08
C SER A 96 -0.19 -8.69 -23.68
N LYS A 97 0.57 -7.61 -23.42
CA LYS A 97 1.95 -7.45 -23.89
C LYS A 97 2.90 -8.53 -23.33
N LEU A 98 2.63 -9.02 -22.13
CA LEU A 98 3.39 -10.09 -21.48
C LEU A 98 2.93 -11.50 -21.90
N GLY A 99 1.93 -11.63 -22.77
CA GLY A 99 1.39 -12.93 -23.20
C GLY A 99 0.48 -13.60 -22.18
N VAL A 100 0.00 -12.87 -21.16
CA VAL A 100 -0.99 -13.37 -20.20
C VAL A 100 -2.37 -13.32 -20.85
N ALA A 101 -3.14 -14.40 -20.73
CA ALA A 101 -4.50 -14.46 -21.25
C ALA A 101 -5.40 -13.43 -20.54
N ILE A 102 -6.13 -12.63 -21.33
CA ILE A 102 -7.08 -11.61 -20.85
C ILE A 102 -8.41 -11.71 -21.59
N PRO A 103 -9.51 -11.20 -21.02
CA PRO A 103 -10.75 -10.99 -21.77
C PRO A 103 -10.57 -10.00 -22.92
N LYS A 104 -11.52 -9.97 -23.87
CA LYS A 104 -11.58 -8.88 -24.86
C LYS A 104 -11.82 -7.56 -24.12
N THR A 105 -10.91 -6.60 -24.27
CA THR A 105 -10.91 -5.33 -23.51
C THR A 105 -10.88 -4.14 -24.46
N VAL A 106 -11.69 -3.12 -24.17
CA VAL A 106 -11.71 -1.82 -24.85
C VAL A 106 -11.86 -0.70 -23.79
N LEU A 107 -11.21 0.44 -24.01
CA LEU A 107 -11.46 1.67 -23.26
C LEU A 107 -12.33 2.59 -24.13
N LEU A 108 -13.46 3.03 -23.57
CA LEU A 108 -14.37 3.94 -24.25
C LEU A 108 -14.14 5.38 -23.73
N PRO A 109 -14.30 6.41 -24.59
CA PRO A 109 -14.25 7.81 -24.15
C PRO A 109 -15.41 8.13 -23.20
N GLN A 110 -15.25 9.19 -22.42
CA GLN A 110 -16.31 9.73 -21.58
C GLN A 110 -17.49 10.20 -22.46
N HIS A 111 -18.71 10.01 -21.97
CA HIS A 111 -19.91 10.52 -22.64
C HIS A 111 -19.98 12.05 -22.62
N SER A 112 -19.56 12.66 -21.50
CA SER A 112 -19.48 14.11 -21.31
C SER A 112 -18.36 14.44 -20.33
N TYR A 113 -17.84 15.66 -20.43
CA TYR A 113 -16.89 16.22 -19.47
C TYR A 113 -17.61 16.98 -18.35
N ILE A 114 -16.88 17.35 -17.30
CA ILE A 114 -17.36 18.31 -16.29
C ILE A 114 -17.36 19.73 -16.88
N ASP A 115 -18.18 20.64 -16.34
CA ASP A 115 -18.37 22.00 -16.89
C ASP A 115 -17.06 22.80 -17.06
N ASP A 116 -16.07 22.56 -16.20
CA ASP A 116 -14.76 23.21 -16.25
C ASP A 116 -13.85 22.70 -17.39
N ILE A 117 -14.26 21.63 -18.09
CA ILE A 117 -13.57 21.04 -19.24
C ILE A 117 -14.52 21.15 -20.45
N ASN A 118 -14.41 22.25 -21.19
CA ASN A 118 -15.17 22.50 -22.44
C ASN A 118 -14.49 21.87 -23.66
#